data_AF-A0AAE5TTG0-F1
#
_entry.id   AF-A0AAE5TTG0-F1
#
_cell.length_a   1.000
_cell.length_b   1.000
_cell.length_c   1.000
_cell.angle_alpha   90.00
_cell.angle_beta   90.00
_cell.angle_gamma   90.00
#
_symmetry.space_group_name_H-M   'P 1'
#
loop_
_entity.id
_entity.type
_entity.pdbx_description
1 polymer ?
#
loop_
_entity_poly.entity_id
_entity_poly.type
_entity_poly.pdbx_seq_one_letter_code
_entity_poly.pdbx_strand_id
1 'polypeptide(L)'
;MSYPRKGAKQISELANGLIDPVLARRAGINTALLGSWSEIAGEDFADCTRPEKIAWARGGNEDGGFRPGVLTIACEGARALFLTHAQGELIQRINSFFGFAAVHQIRIVQKPVSQAARRSRTPPPLKGEAARKLEGMMEGIEGDKLRQAIQRLGTAVMGKRGRGR
;
A
#
# COMPACT_ATOMS: atom_id res chain seq x y z
N MET A 1 -31.67 28.42 34.45
CA MET A 1 -30.38 28.46 33.72
C MET A 1 -29.99 27.06 33.27
N SER A 2 -30.17 26.74 31.98
CA SER A 2 -29.80 25.45 31.39
C SER A 2 -28.44 25.59 30.71
N TYR A 3 -27.44 24.83 31.14
CA TYR A 3 -26.14 24.78 30.46
C TYR A 3 -26.18 23.75 29.33
N PRO A 4 -25.81 24.11 28.09
CA PRO A 4 -25.80 23.15 27.00
C PRO A 4 -24.67 22.14 27.17
N ARG A 5 -25.01 20.85 27.18
CA ARG A 5 -24.06 19.74 27.16
C ARG A 5 -23.36 19.72 25.80
N LYS A 6 -22.04 19.95 25.77
CA LYS A 6 -21.17 19.69 24.61
C LYS A 6 -21.22 18.19 24.29
N GLY A 7 -21.96 17.82 23.24
CA GLY A 7 -21.95 16.48 22.68
C GLY A 7 -20.54 16.11 22.22
N ALA A 8 -20.14 14.86 22.50
CA ALA A 8 -18.87 14.30 22.08
C ALA A 8 -18.77 14.35 20.55
N LYS A 9 -17.91 15.23 20.03
CA LYS A 9 -17.60 15.25 18.60
C LYS A 9 -16.91 13.94 18.26
N GLN A 10 -17.44 13.24 17.26
CA GLN A 10 -16.82 12.03 16.73
C GLN A 10 -15.40 12.37 16.27
N ILE A 11 -14.43 11.55 16.67
CA ILE A 11 -13.00 11.72 16.37
C ILE A 11 -12.79 11.86 14.84
N SER A 12 -13.65 11.22 14.05
CA SER A 12 -13.74 11.30 12.59
C SER A 12 -14.06 12.70 12.04
N GLU A 13 -14.85 13.54 12.72
CA GLU A 13 -15.15 14.90 12.26
C GLU A 13 -14.00 15.88 12.55
N LEU A 14 -13.25 15.67 13.63
CA LEU A 14 -12.04 16.46 13.93
C LEU A 14 -10.85 16.06 13.04
N ALA A 15 -10.79 14.80 12.60
CA ALA A 15 -9.74 14.30 11.72
C ALA A 15 -9.85 14.86 10.28
N ASN A 16 -11.07 15.01 9.75
CA ASN A 16 -11.29 15.49 8.38
C ASN A 16 -11.07 17.01 8.22
N GLY A 17 -11.27 17.80 9.28
CA GLY A 17 -11.08 19.26 9.23
C GLY A 17 -9.62 19.73 9.38
N LEU A 18 -8.68 18.82 9.65
CA LEU A 18 -7.31 19.15 10.09
C LEU A 18 -6.24 18.27 9.44
N ILE A 19 -6.48 17.71 8.25
CA ILE A 19 -5.37 17.09 7.52
C ILE A 19 -4.48 18.23 7.03
N ASP A 20 -3.42 18.48 7.80
CA ASP A 20 -2.36 19.42 7.43
C ASP A 20 -1.91 19.12 5.98
N PRO A 21 -1.91 20.11 5.08
CA PRO A 21 -1.56 19.90 3.67
C PRO A 21 -0.16 19.28 3.50
N VAL A 22 0.76 19.51 4.44
CA VAL A 22 2.07 18.86 4.49
C VAL A 22 1.93 17.37 4.81
N LEU A 23 1.04 16.98 5.72
CA LEU A 23 0.78 15.58 6.04
C LEU A 23 0.15 14.85 4.85
N ALA A 24 -0.80 15.47 4.16
CA ALA A 24 -1.38 14.93 2.93
C ALA A 24 -0.32 14.72 1.85
N ARG A 25 0.55 15.72 1.64
CA ARG A 25 1.68 15.62 0.69
C ARG A 25 2.64 14.49 1.07
N ARG A 26 3.00 14.37 2.34
CA ARG A 26 3.86 13.28 2.85
C ARG A 26 3.23 11.89 2.67
N ALA A 27 1.91 11.77 2.83
CA ALA A 27 1.19 10.53 2.56
C ALA A 27 1.26 10.17 1.07
N GLY A 28 1.04 11.15 0.19
CA GLY A 28 1.17 10.97 -1.27
C GLY A 28 2.56 10.52 -1.72
N ILE A 29 3.62 11.05 -1.08
CA ILE A 29 5.00 10.61 -1.36
C ILE A 29 5.20 9.15 -0.96
N ASN A 30 4.73 8.74 0.22
CA ASN A 30 4.87 7.35 0.67
C ASN A 30 4.11 6.38 -0.25
N THR A 31 2.90 6.73 -0.69
CA THR A 31 2.13 5.87 -1.60
C THR A 31 2.77 5.76 -2.98
N ALA A 32 3.23 6.88 -3.55
CA ALA A 32 3.94 6.89 -4.83
C ALA A 32 5.25 6.09 -4.78
N LEU A 33 6.02 6.22 -3.68
CA LEU A 33 7.25 5.46 -3.46
C LEU A 33 6.98 3.95 -3.44
N LEU A 34 5.93 3.51 -2.74
CA LEU A 34 5.55 2.10 -2.66
C LEU A 34 5.04 1.57 -4.00
N GLY A 35 4.30 2.37 -4.75
CA GLY A 35 3.73 1.99 -6.04
C GLY A 35 4.75 1.86 -7.17
N SER A 36 5.86 2.61 -7.09
CA SER A 36 6.85 2.73 -8.18
C SER A 36 8.25 2.28 -7.75
N TRP A 37 8.36 1.49 -6.67
CA TRP A 37 9.66 1.11 -6.11
C TRP A 37 10.54 0.35 -7.10
N SER A 38 9.96 -0.55 -7.89
CA SER A 38 10.72 -1.32 -8.88
C SER A 38 11.35 -0.43 -9.96
N GLU A 39 10.66 0.63 -10.37
CA GLU A 39 11.17 1.61 -11.33
C GLU A 39 12.29 2.47 -10.71
N ILE A 40 12.11 2.92 -9.47
CA ILE A 40 13.06 3.78 -8.77
C ILE A 40 14.35 3.01 -8.39
N ALA A 41 14.19 1.81 -7.82
CA ALA A 41 15.31 0.97 -7.38
C ALA A 41 16.04 0.32 -8.56
N GLY A 42 15.32 0.05 -9.65
CA GLY A 42 15.83 -0.68 -10.81
C GLY A 42 16.02 -2.18 -10.52
N GLU A 43 16.39 -2.92 -11.55
CA GLU A 43 16.50 -4.39 -11.53
C GLU A 43 17.49 -4.91 -10.48
N ASP A 44 18.57 -4.17 -10.21
CA ASP A 44 19.62 -4.57 -9.27
C ASP A 44 19.17 -4.67 -7.80
N PHE A 45 18.13 -3.93 -7.43
CA PHE A 45 17.68 -3.76 -6.05
C PHE A 45 16.18 -3.98 -5.83
N ALA A 46 15.35 -3.93 -6.87
CA ALA A 46 13.89 -4.04 -6.74
C ALA A 46 13.45 -5.34 -6.03
N ASP A 47 14.12 -6.45 -6.31
CA ASP A 47 13.75 -7.76 -5.76
C ASP A 47 14.29 -8.01 -4.36
N CYS A 48 15.39 -7.36 -3.98
CA CYS A 48 16.05 -7.58 -2.69
C CYS A 48 15.87 -6.42 -1.70
N THR A 49 15.07 -5.40 -2.05
CA THR A 49 14.82 -4.23 -1.21
C THR A 49 13.34 -3.82 -1.17
N ARG A 50 12.92 -3.20 -0.06
CA ARG A 50 11.57 -2.62 0.07
C ARG A 50 11.62 -1.33 0.89
N PRO A 51 10.94 -0.25 0.46
CA PRO A 51 10.84 0.96 1.25
C PRO A 51 9.85 0.72 2.40
N GLU A 52 10.23 1.10 3.62
CA GLU A 52 9.40 0.89 4.82
C GLU A 52 8.70 2.17 5.25
N LYS A 53 9.47 3.26 5.41
CA LYS A 53 8.95 4.55 5.87
C LYS A 53 9.92 5.67 5.57
N ILE A 54 9.39 6.87 5.37
CA ILE A 54 10.18 8.11 5.42
C ILE A 54 9.94 8.79 6.77
N ALA A 55 11.01 8.96 7.55
CA ALA A 55 11.01 9.75 8.78
C ALA A 55 11.27 11.22 8.43
N TRP A 56 10.24 12.05 8.54
CA TRP A 56 10.31 13.49 8.30
C TRP A 56 10.77 14.23 9.54
N ALA A 57 11.61 15.26 9.39
CA ALA A 57 11.98 16.14 10.48
C ALA A 57 10.74 16.85 11.05
N ARG A 58 10.72 17.01 12.38
CA ARG A 58 9.69 17.81 13.07
C ARG A 58 10.06 19.29 12.94
N GLY A 59 9.07 20.12 12.60
CA GLY A 59 9.28 21.52 12.24
C GLY A 59 9.50 21.69 10.74
N GLY A 60 8.57 22.37 10.07
CA GLY A 60 8.91 23.04 8.82
C GLY A 60 9.93 24.13 9.11
N ASN A 61 10.59 24.68 8.09
CA ASN A 61 11.29 25.95 8.28
C ASN A 61 10.30 26.99 8.85
N GLU A 62 10.81 28.05 9.47
CA GLU A 62 9.99 29.18 9.93
C GLU A 62 9.13 29.77 8.79
N ASP A 63 9.46 29.44 7.53
CA ASP A 63 8.71 29.75 6.30
C ASP A 63 7.73 28.65 5.79
N GLY A 64 7.44 27.62 6.58
CA GLY A 64 6.54 26.51 6.15
C GLY A 64 7.14 25.54 5.10
N GLY A 65 8.47 25.56 4.93
CA GLY A 65 9.17 24.78 3.91
C GLY A 65 9.16 23.25 4.12
N PHE A 66 9.14 22.51 3.01
CA PHE A 66 9.23 21.05 2.95
C PHE A 66 10.68 20.58 3.17
N ARG A 67 10.95 19.82 4.25
CA ARG A 67 12.28 19.27 4.55
C ARG A 67 12.42 17.82 4.07
N PRO A 68 13.56 17.43 3.47
CA PRO A 68 13.81 16.04 3.09
C PRO A 68 13.83 15.12 4.32
N GLY A 69 13.30 13.91 4.16
CA GLY A 69 13.26 12.89 5.20
C GLY A 69 14.41 11.89 5.13
N VAL A 70 14.40 10.96 6.09
CA VAL A 70 15.26 9.77 6.10
C VAL A 70 14.43 8.56 5.68
N LEU A 71 14.77 7.92 4.56
CA LEU A 71 14.09 6.72 4.09
C LEU A 71 14.68 5.48 4.76
N THR A 72 13.85 4.69 5.43
CA THR A 72 14.24 3.34 5.88
C THR A 72 13.90 2.32 4.80
N ILE A 73 14.89 1.51 4.41
CA ILE A 73 14.76 0.43 3.43
C ILE A 73 15.03 -0.91 4.13
N ALA A 74 14.11 -1.85 3.99
CA ALA A 74 14.35 -3.25 4.28
C ALA A 74 15.18 -3.86 3.14
N CYS A 75 16.28 -4.54 3.46
CA CYS A 75 17.15 -5.16 2.47
C CYS A 75 17.52 -6.57 2.91
N GLU A 76 17.65 -7.50 1.96
CA GLU A 76 18.21 -8.81 2.23
C GLU A 76 19.68 -8.69 2.64
N GLY A 77 20.10 -9.43 3.68
CA GLY A 77 21.43 -9.28 4.28
C GLY A 77 22.58 -9.41 3.27
N ALA A 78 22.48 -10.35 2.33
CA ALA A 78 23.48 -10.57 1.28
C ALA A 78 23.65 -9.39 0.30
N ARG A 79 22.65 -8.51 0.19
CA ARG A 79 22.63 -7.35 -0.73
C ARG A 79 22.85 -6.01 -0.02
N ALA A 80 22.91 -6.00 1.32
CA ALA A 80 23.02 -4.79 2.12
C ALA A 80 24.30 -3.96 1.84
N LEU A 81 25.44 -4.62 1.63
CA LEU A 81 26.70 -3.94 1.32
C LEU A 81 26.62 -3.22 -0.04
N PHE A 82 26.11 -3.89 -1.06
CA PHE A 82 25.92 -3.30 -2.40
C PHE A 82 24.98 -2.09 -2.34
N LEU A 83 23.86 -2.20 -1.61
CA LEU A 83 22.93 -1.09 -1.40
C LEU A 83 23.58 0.10 -0.68
N THR A 84 24.51 -0.17 0.25
CA THR A 84 25.24 0.89 0.98
C THR A 84 26.14 1.68 0.03
N HIS A 85 26.85 1.00 -0.87
CA HIS A 85 27.67 1.66 -1.88
C HIS A 85 26.83 2.43 -2.92
N ALA A 86 25.69 1.88 -3.32
CA ALA A 86 24.77 2.52 -4.28
C ALA A 86 23.83 3.56 -3.63
N GLN A 87 23.97 3.84 -2.33
CA GLN A 87 23.01 4.67 -1.59
C GLN A 87 22.87 6.08 -2.18
N GLY A 88 23.98 6.70 -2.58
CA GLY A 88 23.98 8.05 -3.16
C GLY A 88 23.20 8.10 -4.47
N GLU A 89 23.41 7.11 -5.33
CA GLU A 89 22.70 6.99 -6.60
C GLU A 89 21.20 6.74 -6.38
N LEU A 90 20.84 5.85 -5.44
CA LEU A 90 19.44 5.59 -5.13
C LEU A 90 18.73 6.83 -4.59
N ILE A 91 19.40 7.65 -3.76
CA ILE A 91 18.86 8.95 -3.30
C ILE A 91 18.62 9.89 -4.49
N GLN A 92 19.56 9.97 -5.44
CA GLN A 92 19.39 10.78 -6.64
C GLN A 92 18.20 10.31 -7.47
N ARG A 93 18.08 8.99 -7.72
CA ARG A 93 16.94 8.41 -8.45
C ARG A 93 15.61 8.72 -7.77
N ILE A 94 15.52 8.56 -6.43
CA ILE A 94 14.33 8.90 -5.65
C ILE A 94 13.95 10.38 -5.82
N ASN A 95 14.92 11.29 -5.65
CA ASN A 95 14.64 12.73 -5.73
C ASN A 95 14.31 13.18 -7.15
N SER A 96 14.95 12.60 -8.17
CA SER A 96 14.62 12.84 -9.58
C SER A 96 13.21 12.37 -9.91
N PHE A 97 12.78 11.20 -9.41
CA PHE A 97 11.42 10.70 -9.60
C PHE A 97 10.37 11.65 -9.02
N PHE A 98 10.63 12.23 -7.84
CA PHE A 98 9.72 13.19 -7.22
C PHE A 98 9.84 14.63 -7.77
N GLY A 99 10.95 14.96 -8.45
CA GLY A 99 11.24 16.32 -8.92
C GLY A 99 11.62 17.31 -7.81
N PHE A 100 11.90 16.82 -6.59
CA PHE A 100 12.37 17.62 -5.46
C PHE A 100 13.12 16.75 -4.44
N ALA A 101 13.82 17.39 -3.50
CA ALA A 101 14.55 16.70 -2.43
C ALA A 101 13.57 16.09 -1.40
N ALA A 102 13.08 14.88 -1.68
CA ALA A 102 12.23 14.10 -0.78
C ALA A 102 13.04 13.39 0.31
N VAL A 103 14.23 12.89 -0.05
CA VAL A 103 15.09 12.08 0.83
C VAL A 103 16.51 12.62 0.77
N HIS A 104 17.16 12.73 1.92
CA HIS A 104 18.58 13.11 2.01
C HIS A 104 19.47 11.98 2.55
N GLN A 105 18.86 10.99 3.21
CA GLN A 105 19.57 9.88 3.82
C GLN A 105 18.74 8.60 3.73
N ILE A 106 19.41 7.48 3.52
CA ILE A 106 18.82 6.15 3.62
C ILE A 106 19.36 5.45 4.86
N ARG A 107 18.48 4.74 5.56
CA ARG A 107 18.81 3.81 6.63
C ARG A 107 18.46 2.40 6.18
N ILE A 108 19.45 1.52 6.13
CA ILE A 108 19.26 0.14 5.72
C ILE A 108 18.96 -0.69 6.98
N VAL A 109 17.94 -1.53 6.90
CA VAL A 109 17.61 -2.51 7.95
C VAL A 109 17.55 -3.88 7.30
N GLN A 110 18.33 -4.82 7.83
CA GLN A 110 18.34 -6.18 7.30
C GLN A 110 17.06 -6.91 7.74
N LYS A 111 16.21 -7.25 6.77
CA LYS A 111 14.97 -8.00 6.98
C LYS A 111 14.72 -8.87 5.75
N PRO A 112 14.06 -10.03 5.89
CA PRO A 112 13.57 -10.77 4.74
C PRO A 112 12.67 -9.89 3.88
N VAL A 113 13.06 -9.66 2.62
CA VAL A 113 12.24 -8.97 1.63
C VAL A 113 11.41 -10.04 0.94
N SER A 114 10.49 -10.66 1.70
CA SER A 114 9.66 -11.70 1.12
C SER A 114 8.74 -11.09 0.06
N GLN A 115 8.88 -11.53 -1.20
CA GLN A 115 7.76 -11.56 -2.12
C GLN A 115 6.71 -12.50 -1.54
N ALA A 116 5.82 -11.97 -0.71
CA ALA A 116 4.47 -12.49 -0.71
C ALA A 116 3.90 -12.12 -2.08
N ALA A 117 4.25 -12.89 -3.12
CA ALA A 117 3.38 -13.08 -4.25
C ALA A 117 2.03 -13.35 -3.61
N ARG A 118 1.13 -12.37 -3.65
CA ARG A 118 -0.26 -12.61 -3.33
C ARG A 118 -0.68 -13.60 -4.39
N ARG A 119 -0.52 -14.89 -4.10
CA ARG A 119 -1.21 -15.94 -4.85
C ARG A 119 -2.64 -15.46 -4.79
N SER A 120 -3.15 -14.99 -5.91
CA SER A 120 -4.59 -14.82 -6.08
C SER A 120 -5.13 -16.18 -5.73
N ARG A 121 -5.66 -16.31 -4.51
CA ARG A 121 -6.24 -17.56 -4.07
C ARG A 121 -7.50 -17.65 -4.90
N THR A 122 -7.43 -18.33 -6.04
CA THR A 122 -8.62 -18.76 -6.75
C THR A 122 -9.52 -19.35 -5.68
N PRO A 123 -10.71 -18.78 -5.44
CA PRO A 123 -11.60 -19.29 -4.42
C PRO A 123 -11.79 -20.79 -4.68
N PRO A 124 -11.68 -21.64 -3.65
CA PRO A 124 -11.93 -23.06 -3.85
C PRO A 124 -13.33 -23.24 -4.46
N PRO A 125 -13.52 -24.20 -5.38
CA PRO A 125 -14.80 -24.40 -6.02
C PRO A 125 -15.90 -24.63 -4.97
N LEU A 126 -17.08 -24.04 -5.19
CA LEU A 126 -18.23 -24.29 -4.33
C LEU A 126 -18.59 -25.78 -4.38
N LYS A 127 -19.02 -26.34 -3.24
CA LYS A 127 -19.45 -27.74 -3.12
C LYS A 127 -20.89 -27.82 -2.59
N GLY A 128 -21.60 -28.88 -2.95
CA GLY A 128 -22.93 -29.19 -2.41
C GLY A 128 -24.01 -28.22 -2.88
N GLU A 129 -24.92 -27.86 -1.98
CA GLU A 129 -26.10 -27.03 -2.25
C GLU A 129 -25.76 -25.65 -2.84
N ALA A 130 -24.64 -25.05 -2.39
CA ALA A 130 -24.19 -23.75 -2.88
C ALA A 130 -23.78 -23.77 -4.37
N ALA A 131 -23.22 -24.89 -4.85
CA ALA A 131 -22.86 -25.04 -6.26
C ALA A 131 -24.12 -25.19 -7.13
N ARG A 132 -25.08 -26.02 -6.71
CA ARG A 132 -26.36 -26.21 -7.42
C ARG A 132 -27.18 -24.93 -7.49
N LYS A 133 -27.17 -24.14 -6.42
CA LYS A 133 -27.87 -22.85 -6.39
C LYS A 133 -27.23 -21.83 -7.33
N LEU A 134 -25.89 -21.81 -7.43
CA LEU A 134 -25.21 -20.96 -8.40
C LEU A 134 -25.51 -21.39 -9.83
N GLU A 135 -25.53 -22.69 -10.11
CA GLU A 135 -25.86 -23.25 -11.42
C GLU A 135 -27.29 -22.88 -11.86
N GLY A 136 -28.28 -23.01 -10.97
CA GLY A 136 -29.65 -22.58 -11.25
C GLY A 136 -29.80 -21.06 -11.45
N MET A 137 -28.95 -20.24 -10.81
CA MET A 137 -28.92 -18.78 -11.05
C MET A 137 -28.29 -18.39 -12.39
N MET A 138 -27.60 -19.32 -13.04
CA MET A 138 -26.92 -19.11 -14.33
C MET A 138 -27.68 -19.73 -15.51
N GLU A 139 -28.80 -20.40 -15.23
CA GLU A 139 -29.71 -20.93 -16.22
C GLU A 139 -30.35 -19.76 -17.01
N GLY A 140 -30.25 -19.80 -18.34
CA GLY A 140 -30.69 -18.72 -19.24
C GLY A 140 -29.62 -17.67 -19.63
N ILE A 141 -28.37 -17.81 -19.18
CA ILE A 141 -27.27 -16.94 -19.63
C ILE A 141 -26.62 -17.54 -20.89
N GLU A 142 -26.85 -16.89 -22.03
CA GLU A 142 -26.37 -17.32 -23.35
C GLU A 142 -24.91 -16.91 -23.64
N GLY A 143 -24.37 -15.91 -22.93
CA GLY A 143 -23.01 -15.41 -23.15
C GLY A 143 -21.95 -16.13 -22.34
N ASP A 144 -21.01 -16.82 -23.00
CA ASP A 144 -19.91 -17.56 -22.35
C ASP A 144 -19.02 -16.69 -21.44
N LYS A 145 -18.64 -15.50 -21.91
CA LYS A 145 -17.83 -14.56 -21.11
C LYS A 145 -18.58 -14.08 -19.87
N LEU A 146 -19.88 -13.82 -20.00
CA LEU A 146 -20.74 -13.36 -18.91
C LEU A 146 -20.97 -14.48 -17.89
N ARG A 147 -21.21 -15.70 -18.38
CA ARG A 147 -21.31 -16.92 -17.57
C ARG A 147 -20.03 -17.13 -16.75
N GLN A 148 -18.85 -17.06 -17.38
CA GLN A 148 -17.58 -17.21 -16.64
C GLN A 148 -17.34 -16.10 -15.60
N ALA A 149 -17.70 -14.85 -15.90
CA ALA A 149 -17.58 -13.75 -14.96
C ALA A 149 -18.50 -13.94 -13.73
N ILE A 150 -19.76 -14.33 -13.96
CA ILE A 150 -20.74 -14.59 -12.90
C ILE A 150 -20.36 -15.83 -12.08
N GLN A 151 -19.80 -16.87 -12.70
CA GLN A 151 -19.33 -18.06 -12.00
C GLN A 151 -18.20 -17.72 -11.02
N ARG A 152 -17.23 -16.92 -11.46
CA ARG A 152 -16.10 -16.46 -10.64
C ARG A 152 -16.58 -15.60 -9.48
N LEU A 153 -17.52 -14.69 -9.74
CA LEU A 153 -18.10 -13.82 -8.70
C LEU A 153 -18.93 -14.61 -7.69
N GLY A 154 -19.84 -15.48 -8.16
CA GLY A 154 -20.69 -16.31 -7.32
C GLY A 154 -19.87 -17.24 -6.41
N THR A 155 -18.82 -17.85 -6.95
CA THR A 155 -17.86 -18.67 -6.18
C THR A 155 -17.18 -17.85 -5.09
N ALA A 156 -16.74 -16.62 -5.38
CA ALA A 156 -16.09 -15.75 -4.41
C ALA A 156 -17.02 -15.27 -3.29
N VAL A 157 -18.26 -14.88 -3.62
CA VAL A 157 -19.24 -14.35 -2.66
C VAL A 157 -19.80 -15.46 -1.77
N MET A 158 -20.20 -16.60 -2.37
CA MET A 158 -20.77 -17.72 -1.62
C MET A 158 -19.70 -18.49 -0.82
N GLY A 159 -18.47 -18.57 -1.34
CA GLY A 159 -17.33 -19.16 -0.63
C GLY A 159 -16.86 -18.36 0.59
N LYS A 160 -17.10 -17.04 0.62
CA LYS A 160 -16.80 -16.17 1.77
C LYS A 160 -17.83 -16.32 2.90
N ARG A 161 -19.10 -16.59 2.56
CA ARG A 161 -20.22 -16.68 3.51
C ARG A 161 -20.18 -17.96 4.37
N GLY A 162 -19.54 -19.03 3.91
CA GLY A 162 -19.36 -20.28 4.67
C GLY A 162 -18.15 -20.30 5.62
N ARG A 163 -17.32 -19.23 5.64
CA ARG A 163 -16.04 -19.20 6.35
C ARG A 163 -16.06 -18.36 7.64
N GLY A 164 -17.23 -17.89 8.04
CA GLY A 164 -17.44 -16.98 9.18
C GLY A 164 -18.48 -17.49 10.19
N ARG A 165 -18.61 -18.81 10.35
CA ARG A 165 -19.43 -19.42 11.39
C ARG A 165 -18.63 -20.47 12.14
#